data_AF-A0A9W8Q4B0-F1
#
_entry.id   AF-A0A9W8Q4B0-F1
#
_cell.length_a   1.000
_cell.length_b   1.000
_cell.length_c   1.000
_cell.angle_alpha   90.00
_cell.angle_beta   90.00
_cell.angle_gamma   90.00
#
_symmetry.space_group_name_H-M   'P 1'
#
loop_
_entity.id
_entity.type
_entity.pdbx_description
1 polymer ?
#
loop_
_entity_poly.entity_id
_entity_poly.type
_entity_poly.pdbx_seq_one_letter_code
_entity_poly.pdbx_strand_id
1 'polypeptide(L)'
;MLHILGYLDVPDLLPTSRACHYLRSLCADPVLHQYRLRRTRLTLPPLLAMHNRLSLEDLITRSIFLTHTSVVSRKLTRSLVSIRLSRRLAARPSPEALVQRAVLPPECVPGMATVHVVPGLVAKRRAIERERVKDGLRRWIAAKWRGEVHEREERARHRDEVRGVGRVWRLTRFWEQVGRGEQRLAMH
;
A
#
# COMPACT_ATOMS: atom_id res chain seq x y z
N MET A 1 -37.36 -21.94 44.36
CA MET A 1 -37.32 -20.52 43.93
C MET A 1 -36.03 -19.80 44.32
N LEU A 2 -35.60 -19.81 45.60
CA LEU A 2 -34.32 -19.21 46.03
C LEU A 2 -33.09 -19.72 45.27
N HIS A 3 -33.04 -21.02 44.95
CA HIS A 3 -31.98 -21.59 44.12
C HIS A 3 -31.89 -20.92 42.75
N ILE A 4 -33.02 -20.69 42.06
CA ILE A 4 -33.06 -20.07 40.72
C ILE A 4 -32.61 -18.60 40.80
N LEU A 5 -33.11 -17.85 41.78
CA LEU A 5 -32.72 -16.46 42.03
C LEU A 5 -31.23 -16.32 42.37
N GLY A 6 -30.61 -17.37 42.90
CA GLY A 6 -29.17 -17.41 43.20
C GLY A 6 -28.25 -17.48 41.98
N TYR A 7 -28.77 -17.77 40.77
CA TYR A 7 -28.02 -17.79 39.51
C TYR A 7 -28.19 -16.51 38.69
N LEU A 8 -29.16 -15.66 39.04
CA LEU A 8 -29.42 -14.41 38.32
C LEU A 8 -28.39 -13.35 38.70
N ASP A 9 -27.94 -12.58 37.71
CA ASP A 9 -27.06 -11.44 37.92
C ASP A 9 -27.85 -10.25 38.51
N VAL A 10 -27.13 -9.28 39.09
CA VAL A 10 -27.72 -8.06 39.66
C VAL A 10 -28.70 -7.34 38.71
N PRO A 11 -28.41 -7.16 37.41
CA PRO A 11 -29.36 -6.60 36.44
C PRO A 11 -30.65 -7.42 36.25
N ASP A 12 -30.62 -8.75 36.42
CA ASP A 12 -31.79 -9.62 36.21
C ASP A 12 -32.65 -9.77 37.48
N LEU A 13 -32.03 -9.57 38.64
CA LEU A 13 -32.72 -9.63 39.94
C LEU A 13 -33.64 -8.42 40.17
N LEU A 14 -33.28 -7.27 39.61
CA LEU A 14 -34.06 -6.04 39.74
C LEU A 14 -35.43 -6.14 39.04
N PRO A 15 -35.54 -6.56 37.76
CA PRO A 15 -36.81 -6.84 37.10
C PRO A 15 -37.66 -7.90 37.83
N THR A 16 -37.06 -8.99 38.31
CA THR A 16 -37.79 -10.06 39.00
C THR A 16 -38.38 -9.61 40.34
N SER A 17 -37.67 -8.75 41.09
CA SER A 17 -38.20 -8.10 42.30
C SER A 17 -39.37 -7.14 42.05
N ARG A 18 -39.52 -6.65 40.80
CA ARG A 18 -40.59 -5.73 40.40
C ARG A 18 -41.82 -6.45 39.88
N ALA A 19 -41.70 -7.72 39.49
CA ALA A 19 -42.79 -8.50 38.91
C ALA A 19 -43.91 -8.82 39.92
N CYS A 20 -43.60 -9.11 41.20
CA CYS A 20 -44.62 -9.28 42.24
C CYS A 20 -44.06 -9.09 43.66
N HIS A 21 -44.95 -8.87 44.65
CA HIS A 21 -44.59 -8.64 46.04
C HIS A 21 -43.87 -9.82 46.71
N TYR A 22 -44.23 -11.05 46.32
CA TYR A 22 -43.59 -12.27 46.82
C TYR A 22 -42.15 -12.43 46.31
N LEU A 23 -41.91 -12.14 45.02
CA LEU A 23 -40.55 -12.16 44.48
C LEU A 23 -39.72 -11.01 45.06
N ARG A 24 -40.33 -9.87 45.37
CA ARG A 24 -39.66 -8.77 46.06
C ARG A 24 -39.12 -9.18 47.42
N SER A 25 -39.93 -9.85 48.25
CA SER A 25 -39.49 -10.33 49.56
C SER A 25 -38.40 -11.39 49.43
N LEU A 26 -38.50 -12.30 48.46
CA LEU A 26 -37.47 -13.32 48.19
C LEU A 26 -36.17 -12.72 47.65
N CYS A 27 -36.22 -11.67 46.82
CA CYS A 27 -35.02 -10.99 46.32
C CYS A 27 -34.27 -10.23 47.40
N ALA A 28 -34.99 -9.74 48.42
CA ALA A 28 -34.45 -9.07 49.61
C ALA A 28 -34.14 -10.03 50.76
N ASP A 29 -34.32 -11.34 50.58
CA ASP A 29 -34.10 -12.34 51.62
C ASP A 29 -32.58 -12.45 51.94
N PRO A 30 -32.17 -12.32 53.22
CA PRO A 30 -30.77 -12.48 53.62
C PRO A 30 -30.18 -13.85 53.26
N VAL A 31 -31.01 -14.91 53.21
CA VAL A 31 -30.56 -16.27 52.84
C VAL A 31 -30.11 -16.32 51.38
N LEU A 32 -30.83 -15.62 50.49
CA LEU A 32 -30.45 -15.49 49.08
C LEU A 32 -29.11 -14.77 48.94
N HIS A 33 -28.93 -13.66 49.68
CA HIS A 33 -27.68 -12.90 49.67
C HIS A 33 -26.49 -13.70 50.19
N GLN A 34 -26.67 -14.47 51.27
CA GLN A 34 -25.63 -15.37 51.79
C GLN A 34 -25.23 -16.44 50.78
N TYR A 35 -26.20 -17.06 50.10
CA TYR A 35 -25.92 -18.07 49.08
C TYR A 35 -25.16 -17.48 47.88
N ARG A 36 -25.57 -16.30 47.39
CA ARG A 36 -24.88 -15.60 46.30
C ARG A 36 -23.47 -15.20 46.69
N LEU A 37 -23.26 -14.69 47.91
CA LEU A 37 -21.93 -14.35 48.42
C LEU A 37 -21.03 -15.60 48.56
N ARG A 38 -21.56 -16.70 49.09
CA ARG A 38 -20.81 -17.96 49.22
C ARG A 38 -20.41 -18.47 47.83
N ARG A 39 -21.31 -18.42 46.87
CA ARG A 39 -21.05 -18.85 45.50
C ARG A 39 -19.99 -17.98 44.83
N THR A 40 -20.11 -16.65 44.87
CA THR A 40 -19.10 -15.76 44.28
C THR A 40 -17.74 -15.96 44.92
N ARG A 41 -17.67 -16.17 46.24
CA ARG A 41 -16.42 -16.52 46.94
C ARG A 41 -15.79 -17.82 46.43
N LEU A 42 -16.59 -18.79 45.99
CA LEU A 42 -16.08 -20.05 45.43
C LEU A 42 -15.70 -19.93 43.95
N THR A 43 -16.44 -19.16 43.15
CA THR A 43 -16.22 -19.08 41.69
C THR A 43 -15.22 -18.01 41.28
N LEU A 44 -15.12 -16.91 42.01
CA LEU A 44 -14.28 -15.76 41.63
C LEU A 44 -12.78 -16.03 41.72
N PRO A 45 -12.24 -16.68 42.78
CA PRO A 45 -10.80 -16.96 42.86
C PRO A 45 -10.22 -17.76 41.68
N PRO A 46 -10.81 -18.90 41.23
CA PRO A 46 -10.27 -19.63 40.09
C PRO A 46 -10.38 -18.82 38.80
N LEU A 47 -11.45 -18.03 38.60
CA LEU A 47 -11.61 -17.16 37.44
C LEU A 47 -10.56 -16.04 37.38
N LEU A 48 -10.22 -15.45 38.53
CA LEU A 48 -9.16 -14.43 38.62
C LEU A 48 -7.76 -15.01 38.50
N ALA A 49 -7.57 -16.27 38.92
CA ALA A 49 -6.31 -17.00 38.84
C ALA A 49 -6.11 -17.70 37.48
N MET A 50 -7.06 -17.61 36.53
CA MET A 50 -6.89 -18.21 35.22
C MET A 50 -5.75 -17.55 34.46
N HIS A 51 -4.85 -18.39 33.93
CA HIS A 51 -3.70 -18.00 33.09
C HIS A 51 -4.10 -17.25 31.79
N ASN A 52 -5.38 -17.21 31.43
CA ASN A 52 -5.88 -16.44 30.29
C ASN A 52 -6.12 -14.95 30.62
N ARG A 53 -5.91 -14.52 31.87
CA ARG A 53 -6.02 -13.12 32.23
C ARG A 53 -4.81 -12.35 31.73
N LEU A 54 -5.04 -11.43 30.80
CA LEU A 54 -4.02 -10.51 30.32
C LEU A 54 -3.49 -9.63 31.46
N SER A 55 -2.18 -9.39 31.46
CA SER A 55 -1.55 -8.50 32.42
C SER A 55 -2.03 -7.05 32.21
N LEU A 56 -1.85 -6.19 33.22
CA LEU A 56 -2.18 -4.77 33.07
C LEU A 56 -1.38 -4.13 31.93
N GLU A 57 -0.11 -4.52 31.77
CA GLU A 57 0.76 -4.06 30.69
C GLU A 57 0.24 -4.49 29.32
N ASP A 58 -0.24 -5.73 29.18
CA ASP A 58 -0.88 -6.20 27.94
C ASP A 58 -2.14 -5.41 27.62
N LEU A 59 -2.95 -5.09 28.64
CA LEU A 59 -4.16 -4.28 28.46
C LEU A 59 -3.84 -2.84 28.04
N ILE A 60 -2.77 -2.25 28.58
CA ILE A 60 -2.27 -0.93 28.17
C ILE A 60 -1.75 -0.98 26.74
N THR A 61 -0.94 -1.99 26.40
CA THR A 61 -0.36 -2.18 25.07
C THR A 61 -1.43 -2.38 24.02
N ARG A 62 -2.47 -3.18 24.32
CA ARG A 62 -3.65 -3.35 23.46
C ARG A 62 -4.60 -2.16 23.47
N SER A 63 -4.28 -1.12 24.22
CA SER A 63 -5.06 0.10 24.35
C SER A 63 -6.48 -0.10 24.90
N ILE A 64 -6.69 -1.20 25.64
CA ILE A 64 -7.94 -1.55 26.32
C ILE A 64 -8.03 -0.78 27.65
N PHE A 65 -6.94 -0.77 28.42
CA PHE A 65 -6.85 0.05 29.62
C PHE A 65 -6.16 1.37 29.31
N LEU A 66 -6.82 2.48 29.66
CA LEU A 66 -6.31 3.82 29.42
C LEU A 66 -5.93 4.48 30.73
N THR A 67 -4.64 4.77 30.90
CA THR A 67 -4.16 5.63 31.98
C THR A 67 -4.58 7.07 31.75
N HIS A 68 -4.65 7.88 32.81
CA HIS A 68 -4.94 9.31 32.70
C HIS A 68 -4.01 10.02 31.69
N THR A 69 -2.72 9.68 31.71
CA THR A 69 -1.71 10.21 30.77
C THR A 69 -2.01 9.81 29.32
N SER A 70 -2.45 8.57 29.07
CA SER A 70 -2.84 8.13 27.72
C SER A 70 -4.06 8.91 27.19
N VAL A 71 -5.04 9.20 28.05
CA VAL A 71 -6.24 9.96 27.68
C VAL A 71 -5.87 11.40 27.33
N VAL A 72 -5.05 12.06 28.17
CA VAL A 72 -4.57 13.42 27.91
C VAL A 72 -3.70 13.47 26.65
N SER A 73 -2.78 12.52 26.48
CA SER A 73 -1.92 12.41 25.29
C SER A 73 -2.73 12.25 23.99
N ARG A 74 -3.80 11.45 24.00
CA ARG A 74 -4.72 11.30 22.85
C ARG A 74 -5.42 12.61 22.49
N LYS A 75 -5.91 13.34 23.50
CA LYS A 75 -6.55 14.65 23.29
C LYS A 75 -5.57 15.64 22.66
N LEU A 76 -4.35 15.71 23.20
CA LEU A 76 -3.30 16.58 22.66
C LEU A 76 -2.92 16.18 21.23
N THR A 77 -2.68 14.89 20.99
CA THR A 77 -2.35 14.35 19.65
C THR A 77 -3.43 14.70 18.63
N ARG A 78 -4.70 14.51 18.97
CA ARG A 78 -5.83 14.88 18.09
C ARG A 78 -5.84 16.38 17.79
N SER A 79 -5.61 17.22 18.79
CA SER A 79 -5.53 18.68 18.61
C SER A 79 -4.38 19.07 17.67
N LEU A 80 -3.18 18.52 17.90
CA LEU A 80 -2.01 18.79 17.05
C LEU A 80 -2.21 18.29 15.61
N VAL A 81 -2.79 17.11 15.42
CA VAL A 81 -3.14 16.59 14.08
C VAL A 81 -4.16 17.50 13.41
N SER A 82 -5.18 17.96 14.14
CA SER A 82 -6.18 18.90 13.62
C SER A 82 -5.55 20.23 13.16
N ILE A 83 -4.66 20.80 13.98
CA ILE A 83 -3.93 22.03 13.64
C ILE A 83 -3.03 21.81 12.42
N ARG A 84 -2.34 20.67 12.34
CA ARG A 84 -1.49 20.34 11.19
C ARG A 84 -2.32 20.17 9.92
N LEU A 85 -3.46 19.49 10.01
CA LEU A 85 -4.36 19.26 8.89
C LEU A 85 -4.93 20.59 8.39
N SER A 86 -5.42 21.46 9.27
CA SER A 86 -6.00 22.75 8.87
C SER A 86 -4.99 23.61 8.11
N ARG A 87 -3.75 23.69 8.60
CA ARG A 87 -2.66 24.39 7.89
C ARG A 87 -2.36 23.78 6.52
N ARG A 88 -2.30 22.44 6.41
CA ARG A 88 -2.02 21.76 5.13
C ARG A 88 -3.16 21.86 4.13
N LEU A 89 -4.41 21.90 4.61
CA LEU A 89 -5.57 22.10 3.75
C LEU A 89 -5.65 23.53 3.23
N ALA A 90 -5.30 24.52 4.05
CA ALA A 90 -5.21 25.91 3.60
C ALA A 90 -4.12 26.11 2.55
N ALA A 91 -2.98 25.43 2.68
CA ALA A 91 -1.88 25.46 1.71
C ALA A 91 -2.04 24.43 0.56
N ARG A 92 -3.23 23.86 0.35
CA ARG A 92 -3.45 22.80 -0.63
C ARG A 92 -3.29 23.35 -2.05
N PRO A 93 -2.41 22.79 -2.89
CA PRO A 93 -2.29 23.19 -4.29
C PRO A 93 -3.56 22.83 -5.08
N SER A 94 -3.91 23.66 -6.06
CA SER A 94 -5.01 23.40 -6.98
C SER A 94 -4.71 22.14 -7.83
N PRO A 95 -5.75 21.43 -8.30
CA PRO A 95 -5.55 20.27 -9.20
C PRO A 95 -4.79 20.67 -10.48
N GLU A 96 -5.01 21.87 -10.97
CA GLU A 96 -4.31 22.44 -12.13
C GLU A 96 -2.80 22.57 -11.89
N ALA A 97 -2.41 23.09 -10.72
CA ALA A 97 -1.01 23.19 -10.33
C ALA A 97 -0.35 21.80 -10.20
N LEU A 98 -1.10 20.76 -9.83
CA LEU A 98 -0.61 19.38 -9.80
C LEU A 98 -0.40 18.80 -11.19
N VAL A 99 -1.24 19.17 -12.16
CA VAL A 99 -1.07 18.79 -13.57
C VAL A 99 0.14 19.51 -14.17
N GLN A 100 0.32 20.81 -13.90
CA GLN A 100 1.50 21.57 -14.34
C GLN A 100 2.81 20.98 -13.81
N ARG A 101 2.81 20.44 -12.58
CA ARG A 101 3.95 19.74 -11.98
C ARG A 101 4.10 18.28 -12.41
N ALA A 102 3.29 17.82 -13.38
CA ALA A 102 3.25 16.44 -13.87
C ALA A 102 2.99 15.38 -12.77
N VAL A 103 2.40 15.76 -11.63
CA VAL A 103 2.03 14.84 -10.55
C VAL A 103 0.72 14.13 -10.91
N LEU A 104 -0.26 14.88 -11.43
CA LEU A 104 -1.56 14.36 -11.84
C LEU A 104 -1.70 14.39 -13.37
N PRO A 105 -2.21 13.32 -14.00
CA PRO A 105 -2.59 13.35 -15.41
C PRO A 105 -3.69 14.39 -15.68
N PRO A 106 -3.62 15.17 -16.77
CA PRO A 106 -4.66 16.14 -17.12
C PRO A 106 -6.03 15.49 -17.32
N GLU A 107 -6.05 14.23 -17.79
CA GLU A 107 -7.27 13.45 -18.02
C GLU A 107 -8.06 13.10 -16.75
N CYS A 108 -7.42 13.17 -15.58
CA CYS A 108 -8.07 12.94 -14.28
C CYS A 108 -8.77 14.19 -13.74
N VAL A 109 -8.52 15.36 -14.33
CA VAL A 109 -9.04 16.64 -13.83
C VAL A 109 -10.19 17.09 -14.73
N PRO A 110 -11.42 17.26 -14.17
CA PRO A 110 -12.54 17.78 -14.94
C PRO A 110 -12.19 19.14 -15.59
N GLY A 111 -12.45 19.27 -16.89
CA GLY A 111 -12.21 20.50 -17.64
C GLY A 111 -10.78 20.66 -18.22
N MET A 112 -9.82 19.81 -17.87
CA MET A 112 -8.45 19.87 -18.43
C MET A 112 -8.19 18.93 -19.61
N ALA A 113 -9.08 17.98 -19.86
CA ALA A 113 -9.00 17.08 -21.00
C ALA A 113 -10.36 16.91 -21.67
N THR A 114 -10.33 16.61 -22.98
CA THR A 114 -11.54 16.33 -23.78
C THR A 114 -12.27 15.07 -23.30
N VAL A 115 -11.52 14.09 -22.81
CA VAL A 115 -12.05 12.84 -22.25
C VAL A 115 -11.59 12.72 -20.82
N HIS A 116 -12.54 12.77 -19.89
CA HIS A 116 -12.27 12.51 -18.48
C HIS A 116 -12.11 11.01 -18.24
N VAL A 117 -10.98 10.61 -17.67
CA VAL A 117 -10.69 9.21 -17.36
C VAL A 117 -10.68 9.02 -15.85
N VAL A 118 -11.40 7.99 -15.39
CA VAL A 118 -11.41 7.59 -13.99
C VAL A 118 -9.98 7.23 -13.54
N PRO A 119 -9.48 7.72 -12.39
CA PRO A 119 -8.10 7.50 -11.94
C PRO A 119 -7.64 6.04 -11.96
N GLY A 120 -8.54 5.09 -11.65
CA GLY A 120 -8.25 3.66 -11.66
C GLY A 120 -7.88 3.09 -13.04
N LEU A 121 -8.23 3.77 -14.14
CA LEU A 121 -7.96 3.30 -15.51
C LEU A 121 -6.74 3.96 -16.16
N VAL A 122 -6.26 5.08 -15.60
CA VAL A 122 -5.23 5.91 -16.26
C VAL A 122 -3.91 5.17 -16.44
N ALA A 123 -3.51 4.36 -15.47
CA ALA A 123 -2.30 3.55 -15.57
C ALA A 123 -2.37 2.56 -16.75
N LYS A 124 -3.51 1.89 -16.92
CA LYS A 124 -3.73 0.92 -18.01
C LYS A 124 -3.78 1.62 -19.36
N ARG A 125 -4.51 2.73 -19.47
CA ARG A 125 -4.57 3.55 -20.69
C ARG A 125 -3.18 4.01 -21.11
N ARG A 126 -2.42 4.63 -20.19
CA ARG A 126 -1.05 5.10 -20.47
C ARG A 126 -0.08 3.96 -20.79
N ALA A 127 -0.28 2.77 -20.25
CA ALA A 127 0.53 1.61 -20.61
C ALA A 127 0.26 1.19 -22.06
N ILE A 128 -1.00 1.15 -22.47
CA ILE A 128 -1.41 0.85 -23.84
C ILE A 128 -0.87 1.92 -24.81
N GLU A 129 -1.02 3.21 -24.47
CA GLU A 129 -0.50 4.30 -25.30
C GLU A 129 1.03 4.23 -25.44
N ARG A 130 1.74 3.95 -24.35
CA ARG A 130 3.19 3.75 -24.39
C ARG A 130 3.60 2.60 -25.32
N GLU A 131 2.89 1.47 -25.27
CA GLU A 131 3.21 0.34 -26.14
C GLU A 131 2.89 0.65 -27.60
N ARG A 132 1.76 1.32 -27.88
CA ARG A 132 1.45 1.82 -29.24
C ARG A 132 2.53 2.74 -29.80
N VAL A 133 3.06 3.65 -28.98
CA VAL A 133 4.16 4.55 -29.37
C VAL A 133 5.44 3.75 -29.66
N LYS A 134 5.79 2.78 -28.81
CA LYS A 134 6.95 1.90 -29.06
C LYS A 134 6.80 1.11 -30.36
N ASP A 135 5.63 0.54 -30.61
CA ASP A 135 5.37 -0.23 -31.83
C ASP A 135 5.40 0.66 -33.08
N GLY A 136 4.89 1.89 -32.98
CA GLY A 136 5.04 2.92 -34.00
C GLY A 136 6.51 3.22 -34.30
N LEU A 137 7.32 3.47 -33.27
CA LEU A 137 8.76 3.71 -33.40
C LEU A 137 9.49 2.52 -34.01
N ARG A 138 9.21 1.28 -33.55
CA ARG A 138 9.79 0.06 -34.11
C ARG A 138 9.54 -0.06 -35.61
N ARG A 139 8.29 0.19 -36.05
CA ARG A 139 7.92 0.17 -37.47
C ARG A 139 8.59 1.28 -38.27
N TRP A 140 8.65 2.49 -37.74
CA TRP A 140 9.31 3.60 -38.42
C TRP A 140 10.82 3.39 -38.56
N ILE A 141 11.48 2.92 -37.50
CA ILE A 141 12.90 2.53 -37.56
C ILE A 141 13.10 1.44 -38.62
N ALA A 142 12.19 0.46 -38.69
CA ALA A 142 12.26 -0.62 -39.64
C ALA A 142 12.13 -0.19 -41.10
N ALA A 143 11.15 0.66 -41.40
CA ALA A 143 10.82 1.04 -42.76
C ALA A 143 11.69 2.18 -43.29
N LYS A 144 11.94 3.20 -42.45
CA LYS A 144 12.54 4.47 -42.86
C LYS A 144 14.00 4.56 -42.45
N TRP A 145 14.28 4.37 -41.15
CA TRP A 145 15.64 4.56 -40.63
C TRP A 145 16.61 3.52 -41.18
N ARG A 146 16.25 2.23 -41.16
CA ARG A 146 17.14 1.17 -41.66
C ARG A 146 17.43 1.31 -43.16
N GLY A 147 16.45 1.71 -43.96
CA GLY A 147 16.67 2.01 -45.38
C GLY A 147 17.59 3.21 -45.59
N GLU A 148 17.34 4.32 -44.90
CA GLU A 148 18.17 5.54 -45.03
C GLU A 148 19.59 5.35 -44.48
N VAL A 149 19.77 4.55 -43.42
CA VAL A 149 21.10 4.17 -42.91
C VAL A 149 21.79 3.22 -43.88
N HIS A 150 21.09 2.22 -44.40
CA HIS A 150 21.69 1.29 -45.35
C HIS A 150 22.13 2.02 -46.64
N GLU A 151 21.31 2.93 -47.17
CA GLU A 151 21.70 3.78 -48.29
C GLU A 151 22.89 4.69 -47.97
N ARG A 152 22.99 5.22 -46.75
CA ARG A 152 24.14 6.02 -46.31
C ARG A 152 25.39 5.17 -46.15
N GLU A 153 25.28 3.96 -45.61
CA GLU A 153 26.37 2.99 -45.50
C GLU A 153 26.86 2.53 -46.88
N GLU A 154 25.95 2.23 -47.81
CA GLU A 154 26.30 1.86 -49.19
C GLU A 154 26.96 3.04 -49.92
N ARG A 155 26.46 4.27 -49.75
CA ARG A 155 27.12 5.47 -50.30
C ARG A 155 28.48 5.72 -49.67
N ALA A 156 28.67 5.42 -48.38
CA ALA A 156 29.96 5.54 -47.70
C ALA A 156 30.94 4.48 -48.21
N ARG A 157 30.52 3.21 -48.30
CA ARG A 157 31.28 2.11 -48.91
C ARG A 157 31.71 2.44 -50.33
N HIS A 158 30.78 2.93 -51.15
CA HIS A 158 31.08 3.32 -52.52
C HIS A 158 32.10 4.46 -52.59
N ARG A 159 31.99 5.49 -51.71
CA ARG A 159 33.00 6.55 -51.61
C ARG A 159 34.36 6.02 -51.17
N ASP A 160 34.41 5.10 -50.23
CA ASP A 160 35.64 4.48 -49.73
C ASP A 160 36.28 3.56 -50.78
N GLU A 161 35.49 2.92 -51.63
CA GLU A 161 35.94 2.12 -52.77
C GLU A 161 36.51 3.00 -53.89
N VAL A 162 35.80 4.07 -54.25
CA VAL A 162 36.25 5.04 -55.29
C VAL A 162 37.51 5.78 -54.84
N ARG A 163 37.63 6.11 -53.55
CA ARG A 163 38.87 6.68 -52.96
C ARG A 163 39.97 5.65 -52.68
N GLY A 164 39.70 4.35 -52.86
CA GLY A 164 40.67 3.28 -52.66
C GLY A 164 41.02 2.96 -51.20
N VAL A 165 40.34 3.59 -50.23
CA VAL A 165 40.57 3.42 -48.78
C VAL A 165 40.32 1.97 -48.35
N GLY A 166 39.32 1.31 -48.94
CA GLY A 166 39.04 -0.12 -48.66
C GLY A 166 40.10 -1.11 -49.14
N ARG A 167 41.00 -0.71 -50.04
CA ARG A 167 42.17 -1.52 -50.45
C ARG A 167 43.35 -1.29 -49.52
N VAL A 168 43.61 -0.03 -49.16
CA VAL A 168 44.62 0.33 -48.16
C VAL A 168 44.30 -0.29 -46.82
N TRP A 169 43.06 -0.17 -46.34
CA TRP A 169 42.63 -0.75 -45.07
C TRP A 169 42.73 -2.29 -45.07
N ARG A 170 42.40 -2.96 -46.17
CA ARG A 170 42.61 -4.42 -46.32
C ARG A 170 44.09 -4.81 -46.29
N LEU A 171 44.96 -4.02 -46.93
CA LEU A 171 46.41 -4.20 -46.86
C LEU A 171 46.95 -3.96 -45.44
N THR A 172 46.51 -2.90 -44.77
CA THR A 172 46.90 -2.61 -43.39
C THR A 172 46.47 -3.73 -42.45
N ARG A 173 45.23 -4.22 -42.57
CA ARG A 173 44.73 -5.33 -41.75
C ARG A 173 45.43 -6.65 -42.06
N PHE A 174 45.77 -6.91 -43.34
CA PHE A 174 46.57 -8.05 -43.75
C PHE A 174 47.97 -8.01 -43.13
N TRP A 175 48.66 -6.86 -43.20
CA TRP A 175 49.98 -6.69 -42.59
C TRP A 175 49.93 -6.76 -41.06
N GLU A 176 48.88 -6.23 -40.42
CA GLU A 176 48.65 -6.39 -38.98
C GLU A 176 48.43 -7.86 -38.59
N GLN A 177 47.75 -8.65 -39.42
CA GLN A 177 47.50 -10.08 -39.18
C GLN A 177 48.74 -10.95 -39.43
N VAL A 178 49.54 -10.61 -40.44
CA VAL A 178 50.86 -11.22 -40.68
C VAL A 178 51.82 -10.89 -39.52
N GLY A 179 51.80 -9.66 -39.01
CA GLY A 179 52.58 -9.25 -37.83
C GLY A 179 52.16 -9.93 -36.53
N ARG A 180 50.92 -10.43 -36.44
CA ARG A 180 50.40 -11.20 -35.30
C ARG A 180 50.63 -12.71 -35.39
N GLY A 181 51.19 -13.22 -36.50
CA GLY A 181 51.58 -14.63 -36.64
C GLY A 181 50.41 -15.62 -36.80
N GLU A 182 49.20 -15.14 -37.14
CA GLU A 182 48.03 -16.00 -37.36
C GLU A 182 47.95 -16.50 -38.81
N GLN A 183 48.92 -17.33 -39.21
CA GLN A 183 48.75 -18.21 -40.37
C GLN A 183 48.83 -19.67 -39.92
N ARG A 184 47.67 -20.27 -39.68
CA ARG A 184 47.51 -21.72 -39.78
C ARG A 184 46.19 -22.08 -40.46
N LEU A 185 46.37 -22.69 -41.63
CA LEU A 185 45.54 -23.73 -42.26
C LEU A 185 44.31 -23.28 -43.07
N ALA A 186 44.52 -23.16 -44.38
CA ALA A 186 43.69 -23.86 -45.37
C ALA A 186 44.51 -24.06 -46.66
N MET A 187 45.33 -25.12 -46.68
CA MET A 187 45.71 -25.77 -47.92
C MET A 187 44.68 -26.87 -48.18
N HIS A 188 43.85 -26.67 -49.21
CA HIS A 188 43.53 -27.61 -50.30
C HIS A 188 42.45 -27.00 -51.19
#